data_AF-A0A957RXI0-F1
#
_entry.id   AF-A0A957RXI0-F1
#
_cell.length_a   1.000
_cell.length_b   1.000
_cell.length_c   1.000
_cell.angle_alpha   90.00
_cell.angle_beta   90.00
_cell.angle_gamma   90.00
#
_symmetry.space_group_name_H-M   'P 1'
#
loop_
_entity.id
_entity.type
_entity.pdbx_description
1 polymer ?
#
loop_
_entity_poly.entity_id
_entity_poly.type
_entity_poly.pdbx_seq_one_letter_code
_entity_poly.pdbx_strand_id
1 'polypeptide(L)'
;MPTTIFLQEAMFGPNERTLVEADTLEASIFRFESGVAAVRLRNELGELVLLPFQGQQIWSASFRGRNITMRSMFDQPRATRNYLETYGGFLLHCGFTSMGVPAAGDTHPLHGELPNA
;
A
#
# COMPACT_ATOMS: atom_id res chain seq x y z
N MET A 1 -27.64 -0.39 4.02
CA MET A 1 -27.28 -0.48 2.60
C MET A 1 -25.77 -0.34 2.50
N PRO A 2 -25.06 -1.24 1.79
CA PRO A 2 -23.62 -1.08 1.58
C PRO A 2 -23.34 0.05 0.57
N THR A 3 -22.26 0.79 0.79
CA THR A 3 -21.70 1.74 -0.18
C THR A 3 -20.50 1.09 -0.85
N THR A 4 -20.49 1.03 -2.18
CA THR A 4 -19.40 0.46 -2.98
C THR A 4 -18.81 1.55 -3.88
N ILE A 5 -17.49 1.68 -3.87
CA ILE A 5 -16.76 2.62 -4.74
C ILE A 5 -15.82 1.82 -5.63
N PHE A 6 -15.94 1.99 -6.93
CA PHE A 6 -15.09 1.33 -7.92
C PHE A 6 -13.89 2.22 -8.22
N LEU A 7 -12.71 1.79 -7.78
CA LEU A 7 -11.46 2.52 -8.00
C LEU A 7 -10.93 2.27 -9.41
N GLN A 8 -10.50 3.34 -10.07
CA GLN A 8 -9.74 3.30 -11.32
C GLN A 8 -8.45 4.09 -11.11
N GLU A 9 -7.34 3.61 -11.65
CA GLU A 9 -6.04 4.24 -11.45
C GLU A 9 -6.01 5.71 -11.96
N ALA A 10 -6.80 6.04 -13.00
CA ALA A 10 -6.97 7.40 -13.50
C ALA A 10 -7.61 8.38 -12.50
N MET A 11 -8.21 7.88 -11.41
CA MET A 11 -8.74 8.74 -10.34
C MET A 11 -7.63 9.35 -9.47
N PHE A 12 -6.40 8.84 -9.52
CA PHE A 12 -5.34 9.23 -8.60
C PHE A 12 -4.42 10.27 -9.24
N GLY A 13 -4.38 11.46 -8.65
CA GLY A 13 -3.55 12.59 -9.08
C GLY A 13 -2.58 13.05 -7.98
N PRO A 14 -1.68 14.01 -8.30
CA PRO A 14 -0.65 14.46 -7.36
C PRO A 14 -1.22 15.20 -6.14
N ASN A 15 -2.40 15.82 -6.29
CA ASN A 15 -3.09 16.48 -5.19
C ASN A 15 -4.05 15.50 -4.50
N GLU A 16 -3.88 15.33 -3.20
CA GLU A 16 -4.78 14.53 -2.38
C GLU A 16 -6.19 15.12 -2.37
N ARG A 17 -7.19 14.27 -2.56
CA ARG A 17 -8.61 14.66 -2.57
C ARG A 17 -9.47 13.63 -1.87
N THR A 18 -10.44 14.10 -1.09
CA THR A 18 -11.42 13.25 -0.43
C THR A 18 -12.27 12.52 -1.48
N LEU A 19 -12.45 11.21 -1.27
CA LEU A 19 -13.26 10.32 -2.11
C LEU A 19 -14.60 10.01 -1.44
N VAL A 20 -14.60 9.75 -0.13
CA VAL A 20 -15.81 9.47 0.65
C VAL A 20 -15.58 9.81 2.12
N GLU A 21 -16.64 10.30 2.76
CA GLU A 21 -16.74 10.50 4.21
C GLU A 21 -17.95 9.74 4.75
N ALA A 22 -17.81 9.14 5.92
CA ALA A 22 -18.85 8.42 6.61
C ALA A 22 -18.66 8.52 8.13
N ASP A 23 -19.36 9.47 8.75
CA ASP A 23 -19.20 9.81 10.17
C ASP A 23 -17.74 10.15 10.49
N THR A 24 -17.05 9.41 11.36
CA THR A 24 -15.65 9.65 11.69
C THR A 24 -14.68 9.06 10.68
N LEU A 25 -15.16 8.31 9.67
CA LEU A 25 -14.33 7.66 8.65
C LEU A 25 -14.18 8.54 7.41
N GLU A 26 -12.96 8.65 6.90
CA GLU A 26 -12.64 9.31 5.64
C GLU A 26 -11.75 8.41 4.77
N ALA A 27 -11.98 8.43 3.45
CA ALA A 27 -11.03 7.95 2.47
C ALA A 27 -10.68 9.06 1.48
N SER A 28 -9.40 9.30 1.26
CA SER A 28 -8.87 10.21 0.24
C SER A 28 -7.95 9.45 -0.72
N ILE A 29 -7.78 10.00 -1.93
CA ILE A 29 -6.96 9.41 -2.98
C ILE A 29 -5.90 10.38 -3.48
N PHE A 30 -4.70 9.87 -3.73
CA PHE A 30 -3.56 10.63 -4.23
C PHE A 30 -2.55 9.73 -4.95
N ARG A 31 -1.58 10.33 -5.63
CA ARG A 31 -0.47 9.62 -6.27
C ARG A 31 0.84 10.15 -5.73
N PHE A 32 1.70 9.26 -5.26
CA PHE A 32 3.07 9.58 -4.88
C PHE A 32 3.87 10.12 -6.08
N GLU A 33 4.93 10.89 -5.84
CA GLU A 33 5.83 11.36 -6.91
C GLU A 33 6.48 10.20 -7.66
N SER A 34 6.66 9.05 -7.00
CA SER A 34 7.09 7.79 -7.62
C SER A 34 6.12 7.22 -8.66
N GLY A 35 4.92 7.79 -8.76
CA GLY A 35 3.86 7.32 -9.63
C GLY A 35 2.93 6.29 -9.01
N VAL A 36 3.12 5.87 -7.76
CA VAL A 36 2.25 4.86 -7.12
C VAL A 36 0.94 5.50 -6.64
N ALA A 37 -0.20 4.92 -7.03
CA ALA A 37 -1.53 5.33 -6.59
C ALA A 37 -1.83 4.84 -5.16
N ALA A 38 -2.43 5.71 -4.35
CA ALA A 38 -2.62 5.47 -2.93
C ALA A 38 -3.99 5.96 -2.42
N VAL A 39 -4.57 5.19 -1.50
CA VAL A 39 -5.76 5.56 -0.73
C VAL A 39 -5.33 5.78 0.71
N ARG A 40 -5.56 6.97 1.27
CA ARG A 40 -5.43 7.18 2.71
C ARG A 40 -6.79 6.93 3.34
N LEU A 41 -6.84 6.04 4.33
CA LEU A 41 -8.00 5.84 5.19
C LEU A 41 -7.70 6.48 6.53
N ARG A 42 -8.64 7.24 7.06
CA ARG A 42 -8.49 7.97 8.33
C ARG A 42 -9.73 7.82 9.20
N ASN A 43 -9.48 7.85 10.51
CA ASN A 43 -10.51 8.06 11.50
C ASN A 43 -10.02 8.97 12.65
N GLU A 44 -10.79 9.06 13.73
CA GLU A 44 -10.47 9.85 14.92
C GLU A 44 -9.24 9.36 15.68
N LEU A 45 -8.80 8.11 15.46
CA LEU A 45 -7.68 7.50 16.16
C LEU A 45 -6.41 7.46 15.33
N GLY A 46 -6.47 7.55 14.01
CA GLY A 46 -5.30 7.36 13.17
C GLY A 46 -5.61 7.28 11.67
N GLU A 47 -4.62 6.79 10.94
CA GLU A 47 -4.67 6.64 9.49
C GLU A 47 -3.80 5.49 9.00
N LEU A 48 -4.09 5.03 7.79
CA LEU A 48 -3.24 4.14 7.03
C LEU A 48 -3.26 4.52 5.55
N VAL A 49 -2.21 4.14 4.83
CA VAL A 49 -2.11 4.33 3.37
C VAL A 49 -2.09 2.97 2.69
N LEU A 50 -3.09 2.72 1.84
CA LEU A 50 -3.23 1.52 1.00
C LEU A 50 -2.72 1.81 -0.41
N LEU A 51 -2.09 0.80 -1.02
CA LEU A 51 -1.64 0.84 -2.42
C LEU A 51 -2.49 -0.11 -3.26
N PRO A 52 -3.70 0.30 -3.72
CA PRO A 52 -4.67 -0.60 -4.32
C PRO A 52 -4.19 -1.31 -5.59
N PHE A 53 -3.24 -0.70 -6.32
CA PHE A 53 -2.69 -1.22 -7.58
C PHE A 53 -1.22 -1.63 -7.47
N GLN A 54 -0.72 -1.85 -6.24
CA GLN A 54 0.66 -2.26 -5.97
C GLN A 54 0.66 -3.32 -4.87
N GLY A 55 0.31 -4.56 -5.24
CA GLY A 55 0.19 -5.71 -4.34
C GLY A 55 -0.85 -5.56 -3.22
N GLN A 56 -1.74 -4.57 -3.31
CA GLN A 56 -2.72 -4.22 -2.27
C GLN A 56 -2.10 -4.03 -0.88
N GLN A 57 -0.88 -3.47 -0.85
CA GLN A 57 -0.13 -3.27 0.39
C GLN A 57 -0.78 -2.21 1.29
N ILE A 58 -0.54 -2.34 2.60
CA ILE A 58 -0.57 -1.19 3.51
C ILE A 58 0.85 -0.63 3.56
N TRP A 59 1.05 0.54 2.96
CA TRP A 59 2.34 1.21 2.95
C TRP A 59 2.71 1.76 4.33
N SER A 60 1.81 2.54 4.93
CA SER A 60 2.04 3.19 6.22
C SER A 60 0.83 3.08 7.14
N ALA A 61 1.07 3.15 8.45
CA ALA A 61 0.02 3.17 9.47
C ALA A 61 0.48 3.97 10.70
N SER A 62 -0.39 4.85 11.19
CA SER A 62 -0.17 5.65 12.39
C SER A 62 -1.44 5.70 13.22
N PHE A 63 -1.36 5.33 14.50
CA PHE A 63 -2.50 5.34 15.41
C PHE A 63 -2.11 5.92 16.76
N ARG A 64 -3.00 6.76 17.31
CA ARG A 64 -2.85 7.43 18.61
C ARG A 64 -1.51 8.17 18.74
N GLY A 65 -1.12 8.86 17.65
CA GLY A 65 0.12 9.63 17.58
C GLY A 65 1.39 8.79 17.48
N ARG A 66 1.29 7.49 17.21
CA ARG A 66 2.45 6.59 17.05
C ARG A 66 2.48 6.01 15.66
N ASN A 67 3.63 6.13 15.00
CA ASN A 67 3.94 5.30 13.84
C ASN A 67 4.10 3.85 14.32
N ILE A 68 3.29 2.93 13.77
CA ILE A 68 3.30 1.51 14.12
C ILE A 68 4.00 0.64 13.08
N THR A 69 4.67 1.26 12.10
CA THR A 69 5.42 0.56 11.06
C THR A 69 6.88 0.37 11.45
N MET A 70 7.56 -0.51 10.71
CA MET A 70 9.01 -0.53 10.72
C MET A 70 9.57 0.78 10.14
N ARG A 71 10.78 1.16 10.55
CA ARG A 71 11.51 2.24 9.91
C ARG A 71 11.90 1.79 8.50
N SER A 72 11.31 2.43 7.50
CA SER A 72 11.64 2.22 6.09
C SER A 72 12.88 3.01 5.70
N MET A 73 13.63 2.48 4.73
CA MET A 73 14.71 3.19 4.01
C MET A 73 14.19 3.93 2.76
N PHE A 74 12.89 3.82 2.48
CA PHE A 74 12.20 4.46 1.37
C PHE A 74 11.21 5.50 1.89
N ASP A 75 11.28 6.71 1.35
CA ASP A 75 10.35 7.79 1.70
C ASP A 75 8.96 7.62 1.05
N GLN A 76 8.91 6.91 -0.07
CA GLN A 76 7.69 6.61 -0.82
C GLN A 76 7.78 5.21 -1.44
N PRO A 77 6.64 4.53 -1.71
CA PRO A 77 6.66 3.28 -2.46
C PRO A 77 7.14 3.55 -3.88
N ARG A 78 7.79 2.57 -4.52
CA ARG A 78 8.19 2.67 -5.94
C ARG A 78 7.31 1.80 -6.81
N ALA A 79 6.98 2.28 -8.01
CA ALA A 79 6.24 1.51 -9.02
C ALA A 79 7.17 0.47 -9.65
N THR A 80 7.34 -0.67 -8.98
CA THR A 80 8.25 -1.75 -9.38
C THR A 80 7.60 -3.10 -9.10
N ARG A 81 8.04 -4.15 -9.79
CA ARG A 81 7.69 -5.54 -9.45
C ARG A 81 8.74 -6.22 -8.58
N ASN A 82 9.92 -5.61 -8.44
CA ASN A 82 11.00 -6.15 -7.62
C ASN A 82 10.76 -5.78 -6.15
N TYR A 83 10.49 -6.78 -5.30
CA TYR A 83 10.18 -6.59 -3.89
C TYR A 83 11.16 -5.67 -3.15
N LEU A 84 12.47 -5.93 -3.30
CA LEU A 84 13.50 -5.23 -2.54
C LEU A 84 13.68 -3.77 -2.93
N GLU A 85 13.21 -3.35 -4.12
CA GLU A 85 13.30 -1.97 -4.58
C GLU A 85 12.30 -1.02 -3.90
N THR A 86 11.36 -1.56 -3.11
CA THR A 86 10.35 -0.78 -2.38
C THR A 86 9.97 -1.44 -1.04
N TYR A 87 10.92 -2.12 -0.40
CA TYR A 87 10.68 -2.84 0.85
C TYR A 87 10.49 -1.89 2.04
N GLY A 88 9.27 -1.37 2.19
CA GLY A 88 8.90 -0.44 3.26
C GLY A 88 7.46 -0.57 3.77
N GLY A 89 6.63 -1.41 3.14
CA GLY A 89 5.23 -1.59 3.51
C GLY A 89 5.05 -2.22 4.89
N PHE A 90 4.04 -1.75 5.63
CA PHE A 90 3.62 -2.30 6.91
C PHE A 90 3.00 -3.70 6.78
N LEU A 91 2.19 -3.91 5.74
CA LEU A 91 1.53 -5.17 5.45
C LEU A 91 1.57 -5.44 3.95
N LEU A 92 1.89 -6.68 3.58
CA LEU A 92 1.97 -7.14 2.20
C LEU A 92 1.50 -8.59 2.09
N HIS A 93 1.06 -8.96 0.88
CA HIS A 93 0.78 -10.35 0.55
C HIS A 93 2.05 -11.02 0.01
N CYS A 94 2.42 -12.16 0.58
CA CYS A 94 3.40 -13.04 -0.03
C CYS A 94 2.78 -13.79 -1.21
N GLY A 95 3.63 -14.35 -2.08
CA GLY A 95 3.23 -15.14 -3.24
C GLY A 95 2.34 -16.33 -2.87
N PHE A 96 1.45 -16.67 -3.79
CA PHE A 96 0.53 -17.79 -3.63
C PHE A 96 1.16 -19.10 -4.09
N THR A 97 1.93 -19.05 -5.18
CA THR A 97 2.59 -20.22 -5.76
C THR A 97 3.91 -20.57 -5.08
N SER A 98 4.58 -19.57 -4.53
CA SER A 98 5.86 -19.70 -3.82
C SER A 98 6.01 -18.52 -2.86
N MET A 99 6.67 -18.72 -1.73
CA MET A 99 6.90 -17.65 -0.74
C MET A 99 8.07 -17.98 0.18
N GLY A 100 8.56 -16.97 0.89
CA GLY A 100 9.70 -17.09 1.79
C GLY A 100 11.00 -16.68 1.13
N VAL A 101 12.10 -17.29 1.57
CA VAL A 101 13.44 -17.06 1.03
C VAL A 101 13.76 -18.19 0.05
N PRO A 102 14.13 -17.90 -1.21
CA PRO A 102 14.47 -18.94 -2.18
C PRO A 102 15.69 -19.74 -1.72
N ALA A 103 15.60 -21.07 -1.84
CA ALA A 103 16.70 -21.98 -1.56
C ALA A 103 17.60 -22.18 -2.80
N ALA A 104 18.69 -22.93 -2.65
CA ALA A 104 19.56 -23.25 -3.78
C ALA A 104 18.79 -23.97 -4.90
N GLY A 105 18.85 -23.44 -6.12
CA GLY A 105 18.14 -23.95 -7.29
C GLY A 105 16.71 -23.39 -7.47
N ASP A 106 16.23 -22.59 -6.53
CA ASP A 106 14.95 -21.90 -6.61
C ASP A 106 15.13 -20.50 -7.22
N THR A 107 14.23 -20.11 -8.10
CA THR A 107 14.27 -18.83 -8.83
C THR A 107 13.07 -17.92 -8.52
N HIS A 108 12.21 -18.27 -7.57
CA HIS A 108 11.14 -17.36 -7.20
C HIS A 108 11.68 -16.08 -6.52
N PRO A 109 11.02 -14.93 -6.69
CA PRO A 109 11.40 -13.70 -6.00
C PRO A 109 11.28 -13.87 -4.48
N LEU A 110 12.04 -13.09 -3.71
CA LEU A 110 11.88 -13.06 -2.26
C LEU A 110 10.43 -12.68 -1.89
N HIS A 111 9.80 -13.49 -1.04
CA HIS A 111 8.36 -13.42 -0.72
C HIS A 111 7.40 -13.70 -1.87
N GLY A 112 7.87 -14.24 -2.99
CA GLY A 112 7.04 -14.64 -4.13
C GLY A 112 6.55 -13.48 -4.99
N GLU A 113 5.48 -13.74 -5.75
CA GLU A 113 5.03 -12.89 -6.86
C GLU A 113 4.06 -11.76 -6.47
N LEU A 114 3.40 -11.87 -5.32
CA LEU A 114 2.31 -10.96 -4.93
C LEU A 114 2.71 -9.66 -4.24
N PRO A 115 3.88 -9.49 -3.58
CA PRO A 115 4.14 -8.26 -2.82
C PRO A 115 3.93 -6.98 -3.62
N ASN A 116 4.25 -6.99 -4.91
CA ASN A 116 4.19 -5.85 -5.82
C ASN A 116 3.37 -6.13 -7.09
N ALA A 117 2.41 -7.05 -7.02
CA ALA A 117 1.58 -7.45 -8.17
C ALA A 117 0.64 -6.35 -8.68
#